data_AF-A0A9W6F0Z3-F1
#
_entry.id   AF-A0A9W6F0Z3-F1
#
_cell.length_a   1.000
_cell.length_b   1.000
_cell.length_c   1.000
_cell.angle_alpha   90.00
_cell.angle_beta   90.00
_cell.angle_gamma   90.00
#
_symmetry.space_group_name_H-M   'P 1'
#
loop_
_entity.id
_entity.type
_entity.pdbx_description
1 polymer ?
#
loop_
_entity_poly.entity_id
_entity_poly.type
_entity_poly.pdbx_seq_one_letter_code
_entity_poly.pdbx_strand_id
1 'polypeptide(L)'
;MLQAAAKAGQLEACKLLRERGCPWGRSLVSAAKAGHRHVCEWMLASGCPRVCDAVLEAARGGHEGLMLWLLDLVHQKSDDPAGNYIVEKFLLEHVAAGLGLEALQQMHHKMLAERQTHLEQQEQQEDEGQQEREDEEQAEEEDEEEDEEEDEEEDEEEDEEEDEEEDEEKDEEQDEEEDEEEDEEEDEEEDEEEDEEEDEEEGGVYDGFYLAAAAGSLTPDWQAKVEWLEGLGYPRSVYASIEAAHIGPAGNAVGRLQWLHGRGYPMDEYAA
;
A
#
# COMPACT_ATOMS: atom_id res chain seq x y z
N MET A 1 29.63 -8.84 1.95
CA MET A 1 30.09 -10.13 2.53
C MET A 1 28.98 -10.86 3.26
N LEU A 2 28.27 -10.23 4.22
CA LEU A 2 27.14 -10.86 4.92
C LEU A 2 26.06 -11.38 3.95
N GLN A 3 25.72 -10.58 2.94
CA GLN A 3 24.77 -10.97 1.90
C GLN A 3 25.17 -12.26 1.15
N ALA A 4 26.47 -12.42 0.83
CA ALA A 4 26.95 -13.61 0.14
C ALA A 4 26.91 -14.84 1.05
N ALA A 5 27.28 -14.69 2.33
CA ALA A 5 27.16 -15.75 3.33
C ALA A 5 25.69 -16.16 3.56
N ALA A 6 24.79 -15.17 3.59
CA ALA A 6 23.35 -15.36 3.74
C ALA A 6 22.76 -16.11 2.54
N LYS A 7 23.09 -15.69 1.32
CA LYS A 7 22.72 -16.36 0.07
C LYS A 7 23.25 -17.80 -0.02
N ALA A 8 24.37 -18.08 0.63
CA ALA A 8 24.96 -19.42 0.67
C ALA A 8 24.47 -20.27 1.86
N GLY A 9 23.60 -19.74 2.73
CA GLY A 9 23.06 -20.47 3.88
C GLY A 9 24.05 -20.67 5.01
N GLN A 10 25.18 -19.96 5.00
CA GLN A 10 26.27 -20.13 5.96
C GLN A 10 26.01 -19.35 7.25
N LEU A 11 25.16 -19.90 8.12
CA LEU A 11 24.73 -19.26 9.37
C LEU A 11 25.91 -18.83 10.26
N GLU A 12 26.90 -19.70 10.45
CA GLU A 12 28.06 -19.40 11.30
C GLU A 12 28.93 -18.27 10.74
N ALA A 13 29.09 -18.21 9.42
CA ALA A 13 29.76 -17.09 8.77
C ALA A 13 28.94 -15.80 8.94
N CYS A 14 27.61 -15.88 8.89
CA CYS A 14 26.74 -14.73 9.12
C CYS A 14 26.88 -14.19 10.55
N LYS A 15 26.88 -15.06 11.56
CA LYS A 15 27.09 -14.69 12.97
C LYS A 15 28.43 -13.98 13.17
N LEU A 16 29.51 -14.57 12.66
CA LEU A 16 30.85 -14.00 12.76
C LEU A 16 30.96 -12.63 12.07
N LEU A 17 30.31 -12.45 10.91
CA LEU A 17 30.30 -11.17 10.21
C LEU A 17 29.48 -10.11 10.98
N ARG A 18 28.39 -10.51 11.65
CA ARG A 18 27.61 -9.62 12.52
C ARG A 18 28.37 -9.20 13.77
N GLU A 19 29.12 -10.09 14.41
CA GLU A 19 30.02 -9.74 15.52
C GLU A 19 31.07 -8.71 15.12
N ARG A 20 31.48 -8.69 13.85
CA ARG A 20 32.40 -7.68 13.29
C ARG A 20 31.72 -6.38 12.85
N GLY A 21 30.43 -6.21 13.15
CA GLY A 21 29.68 -4.98 12.83
C GLY A 21 29.25 -4.85 11.37
N CYS A 22 29.26 -5.94 10.57
CA CYS A 22 28.74 -5.87 9.20
C CYS A 22 27.23 -5.57 9.21
N PRO A 23 26.73 -4.53 8.53
CA PRO A 23 25.30 -4.19 8.53
C PRO A 23 24.46 -5.30 7.88
N TRP A 24 23.18 -5.40 8.25
CA TRP A 24 22.24 -6.38 7.69
C TRP A 24 22.10 -6.21 6.17
N GLY A 25 21.90 -4.98 5.68
CA GLY A 25 21.67 -4.69 4.25
C GLY A 25 20.58 -5.60 3.66
N ARG A 26 20.77 -6.06 2.42
CA ARG A 26 19.87 -7.03 1.75
C ARG A 26 20.19 -8.50 2.05
N SER A 27 20.80 -8.80 3.21
CA SER A 27 21.21 -10.17 3.54
C SER A 27 20.02 -11.07 3.82
N LEU A 28 18.99 -10.58 4.51
CA LEU A 28 17.76 -11.33 4.78
C LEU A 28 17.04 -11.69 3.48
N VAL A 29 16.86 -10.71 2.59
CA VAL A 29 16.32 -10.89 1.23
C VAL A 29 17.08 -11.96 0.46
N SER A 30 18.41 -11.92 0.51
CA SER A 30 19.24 -12.88 -0.23
C SER A 30 19.19 -14.30 0.36
N ALA A 31 19.03 -14.44 1.67
CA ALA A 31 18.78 -15.73 2.31
C ALA A 31 17.37 -16.26 1.97
N ALA A 32 16.37 -15.38 1.95
CA ALA A 32 14.99 -15.72 1.64
C ALA A 32 14.84 -16.22 0.20
N LYS A 33 15.42 -15.50 -0.77
CA LYS A 33 15.49 -15.91 -2.19
C LYS A 33 16.19 -17.24 -2.42
N ALA A 34 17.11 -17.62 -1.54
CA ALA A 34 17.84 -18.88 -1.59
C ALA A 34 17.22 -19.98 -0.71
N GLY A 35 16.14 -19.68 0.03
CA GLY A 35 15.38 -20.66 0.81
C GLY A 35 16.03 -21.05 2.12
N HIS A 36 16.97 -20.24 2.63
CA HIS A 36 17.72 -20.55 3.85
C HIS A 36 16.95 -20.12 5.10
N ARG A 37 15.86 -20.84 5.41
CA ARG A 37 14.98 -20.56 6.55
C ARG A 37 15.72 -20.39 7.87
N HIS A 38 16.68 -21.27 8.19
CA HIS A 38 17.47 -21.19 9.42
C HIS A 38 18.30 -19.90 9.53
N VAL A 39 18.74 -19.34 8.40
CA VAL A 39 19.41 -18.04 8.37
C VAL A 39 18.40 -16.91 8.58
N CYS A 40 17.25 -16.97 7.92
CA CYS A 40 16.17 -15.98 8.09
C CYS A 40 15.68 -15.92 9.55
N GLU A 41 15.41 -17.07 10.17
CA GLU A 41 15.01 -17.18 11.58
C GLU A 41 16.03 -16.49 12.51
N TRP A 42 17.31 -16.78 12.34
CA TRP A 42 18.35 -16.15 13.13
C TRP A 42 18.47 -14.63 12.90
N MET A 43 18.39 -14.17 11.64
CA MET A 43 18.46 -12.74 11.34
C MET A 43 17.29 -11.98 11.97
N LEU A 44 16.08 -12.53 11.90
CA LEU A 44 14.88 -11.92 12.47
C LEU A 44 14.92 -11.91 14.00
N ALA A 45 15.35 -13.02 14.63
CA ALA A 45 15.58 -13.08 16.07
C ALA A 45 16.67 -12.11 16.54
N SER A 46 17.60 -11.74 15.65
CA SER A 46 18.67 -10.77 15.91
C SER A 46 18.27 -9.31 15.64
N GLY A 47 16.99 -9.04 15.37
CA GLY A 47 16.47 -7.68 15.16
C GLY A 47 16.69 -7.13 13.75
N CYS A 48 16.66 -7.97 12.71
CA CYS A 48 16.66 -7.46 11.33
C CYS A 48 15.30 -6.82 11.00
N PRO A 49 15.25 -5.55 10.54
CA PRO A 49 14.00 -4.78 10.47
C PRO A 49 13.09 -5.07 9.27
N ARG A 50 13.61 -5.59 8.15
CA ARG A 50 12.89 -5.62 6.86
C ARG A 50 12.36 -7.02 6.50
N VAL A 51 11.14 -7.33 6.90
CA VAL A 51 10.51 -8.65 6.66
C VAL A 51 9.79 -8.71 5.30
N CYS A 52 9.14 -7.63 4.87
CA CYS A 52 8.26 -7.61 3.69
C CYS A 52 9.00 -7.94 2.38
N ASP A 53 10.15 -7.32 2.14
CA ASP A 53 11.01 -7.64 0.97
C ASP A 53 11.42 -9.13 0.95
N ALA A 54 11.59 -9.73 2.13
CA ALA A 54 11.99 -11.13 2.26
C ALA A 54 10.85 -12.09 1.87
N VAL A 55 9.59 -11.71 2.12
CA VAL A 55 8.41 -12.46 1.67
C VAL A 55 8.43 -12.60 0.15
N LEU A 56 8.48 -11.46 -0.54
CA LEU A 56 8.45 -11.39 -2.01
C LEU A 56 9.58 -12.20 -2.62
N GLU A 57 10.78 -12.09 -2.06
CA GLU A 57 11.95 -12.77 -2.61
C GLU A 57 11.98 -14.26 -2.26
N ALA A 58 11.39 -14.70 -1.14
CA ALA A 58 11.11 -16.11 -0.90
C ALA A 58 10.13 -16.69 -1.93
N ALA A 59 9.09 -15.94 -2.30
CA ALA A 59 8.14 -16.33 -3.35
C ALA A 59 8.86 -16.46 -4.70
N ARG A 60 9.63 -15.44 -5.11
CA ARG A 60 10.40 -15.45 -6.37
C ARG A 60 11.47 -16.54 -6.42
N GLY A 61 12.02 -16.93 -5.27
CA GLY A 61 12.94 -18.07 -5.13
C GLY A 61 12.25 -19.44 -5.19
N GLY A 62 10.92 -19.48 -5.15
CA GLY A 62 10.13 -20.72 -5.16
C GLY A 62 10.05 -21.42 -3.80
N HIS A 63 10.21 -20.68 -2.70
CA HIS A 63 10.26 -21.22 -1.34
C HIS A 63 8.94 -20.99 -0.58
N GLU A 64 7.89 -21.71 -0.99
CA GLU A 64 6.52 -21.54 -0.48
C GLU A 64 6.41 -21.57 1.05
N GLY A 65 6.94 -22.60 1.69
CA GLY A 65 6.86 -22.73 3.16
C GLY A 65 7.65 -21.65 3.92
N LEU A 66 8.66 -21.03 3.29
CA LEU A 66 9.38 -19.89 3.87
C LEU A 66 8.59 -18.60 3.66
N MET A 67 8.03 -18.41 2.46
CA MET A 67 7.16 -17.27 2.13
C MET A 67 5.95 -17.22 3.08
N LEU A 68 5.22 -18.33 3.25
CA LEU A 68 4.05 -18.39 4.15
C LEU A 68 4.41 -18.09 5.60
N TRP A 69 5.58 -18.58 6.06
CA TRP A 69 6.05 -18.28 7.40
C TRP A 69 6.43 -16.80 7.58
N LEU A 70 7.04 -16.17 6.56
CA LEU A 70 7.34 -14.73 6.61
C LEU A 70 6.06 -13.89 6.54
N LEU A 71 5.06 -14.29 5.76
CA LEU A 71 3.74 -13.64 5.70
C LEU A 71 3.05 -13.63 7.06
N ASP A 72 3.03 -14.78 7.73
CA ASP A 72 2.46 -14.92 9.08
C ASP A 72 3.14 -13.96 10.07
N LEU A 73 4.47 -13.80 9.97
CA LEU A 73 5.20 -12.83 10.80
C LEU A 73 4.89 -11.37 10.47
N VAL A 74 4.61 -11.04 9.22
CA VAL A 74 4.20 -9.69 8.80
C VAL A 74 2.82 -9.38 9.35
N HIS A 75 1.86 -10.31 9.21
CA HIS A 75 0.50 -10.13 9.72
C HIS A 75 0.45 -10.04 11.26
N GLN A 76 1.32 -10.77 11.97
CA GLN A 76 1.41 -10.69 13.44
C GLN A 76 1.99 -9.35 13.94
N LYS A 77 2.70 -8.61 13.09
CA LYS A 77 3.31 -7.31 13.40
C LYS A 77 2.58 -6.19 12.66
N SER A 78 1.25 -6.14 12.76
CA SER A 78 0.36 -5.25 12.00
C SER A 78 0.56 -3.74 12.19
N ASP A 79 1.70 -3.32 12.76
CA ASP A 79 2.08 -1.92 12.99
C ASP A 79 2.78 -1.28 11.77
N ASP A 80 2.94 -2.00 10.65
CA ASP A 80 3.59 -1.51 9.42
C ASP A 80 2.64 -1.55 8.20
N PRO A 81 1.77 -0.54 8.03
CA PRO A 81 0.81 -0.49 6.91
C PRO A 81 1.50 -0.40 5.54
N ALA A 82 2.65 0.29 5.45
CA ALA A 82 3.43 0.36 4.22
C ALA A 82 3.99 -1.02 3.83
N GLY A 83 4.43 -1.80 4.82
CA GLY A 83 4.88 -3.17 4.63
C GLY A 83 3.80 -4.11 4.09
N ASN A 84 2.57 -4.00 4.62
CA ASN A 84 1.42 -4.79 4.15
C ASN A 84 1.03 -4.43 2.72
N TYR A 85 0.94 -3.14 2.40
CA TYR A 85 0.62 -2.66 1.04
C TYR A 85 1.62 -3.21 0.00
N ILE A 86 2.92 -3.21 0.31
CA ILE A 86 3.95 -3.76 -0.59
C ILE A 86 3.72 -5.26 -0.82
N VAL A 87 3.40 -6.01 0.24
CA VAL A 87 3.12 -7.45 0.10
C VAL A 87 1.88 -7.66 -0.75
N GLU A 88 0.75 -7.03 -0.44
CA GLU A 88 -0.50 -7.17 -1.18
C GLU A 88 -0.34 -6.79 -2.66
N LYS A 89 0.37 -5.70 -2.94
CA LYS A 89 0.58 -5.19 -4.30
C LYS A 89 1.48 -6.10 -5.15
N PHE A 90 2.58 -6.62 -4.60
CA PHE A 90 3.63 -7.27 -5.40
C PHE A 90 3.72 -8.79 -5.22
N LEU A 91 2.99 -9.38 -4.27
CA LEU A 91 3.11 -10.81 -3.97
C LEU A 91 2.70 -11.70 -5.14
N LEU A 92 1.60 -11.38 -5.85
CA LEU A 92 1.16 -12.17 -7.02
C LEU A 92 2.24 -12.27 -8.10
N GLU A 93 2.91 -11.16 -8.41
CA GLU A 93 3.99 -11.12 -9.38
C GLU A 93 5.11 -12.09 -8.98
N HIS A 94 5.54 -12.04 -7.72
CA HIS A 94 6.65 -12.85 -7.23
C HIS A 94 6.28 -14.33 -7.13
N VAL A 95 5.04 -14.64 -6.75
CA VAL A 95 4.47 -15.99 -6.75
C VAL A 95 4.41 -16.52 -8.19
N ALA A 96 3.93 -15.72 -9.14
CA ALA A 96 3.87 -16.09 -10.56
C ALA A 96 5.27 -16.40 -11.13
N ALA A 97 6.27 -15.62 -10.74
CA ALA A 97 7.66 -15.84 -11.15
C ALA A 97 8.26 -17.13 -10.56
N GLY A 98 8.09 -17.40 -9.27
CA GLY A 98 8.87 -18.41 -8.55
C GLY A 98 8.14 -19.70 -8.14
N LEU A 99 6.83 -19.68 -7.91
CA LEU A 99 6.05 -20.79 -7.36
C LEU A 99 5.15 -21.46 -8.40
N GLY A 100 4.63 -22.65 -8.15
CA GLY A 100 3.74 -23.34 -9.10
C GLY A 100 2.37 -22.67 -9.27
N LEU A 101 1.63 -23.07 -10.30
CA LEU A 101 0.28 -22.60 -10.63
C LEU A 101 -0.69 -22.77 -9.45
N GLU A 102 -0.63 -23.90 -8.74
CA GLU A 102 -1.51 -24.15 -7.60
C GLU A 102 -1.31 -23.10 -6.50
N ALA A 103 -0.06 -22.78 -6.17
CA ALA A 103 0.26 -21.75 -5.18
C ALA A 103 -0.18 -20.36 -5.66
N LEU A 104 0.01 -20.05 -6.96
CA LEU A 104 -0.47 -18.81 -7.57
C LEU A 104 -1.99 -18.68 -7.46
N GLN A 105 -2.74 -19.72 -7.79
CA GLN A 105 -4.18 -19.76 -7.67
C GLN A 105 -4.63 -19.57 -6.23
N GLN A 106 -4.04 -20.31 -5.28
CA GLN A 106 -4.38 -20.20 -3.86
C GLN A 106 -4.14 -18.79 -3.32
N MET A 107 -2.99 -18.19 -3.63
CA MET A 107 -2.67 -16.83 -3.19
C MET A 107 -3.63 -15.80 -3.79
N HIS A 108 -3.95 -15.91 -5.09
CA HIS A 108 -4.91 -15.01 -5.72
C HIS A 108 -6.30 -15.07 -5.09
N HIS A 109 -6.85 -16.27 -4.84
CA HIS A 109 -8.14 -16.40 -4.15
C HIS A 109 -8.08 -15.83 -2.74
N LYS A 110 -6.97 -16.04 -2.02
CA LYS A 110 -6.77 -15.51 -0.68
C LYS A 110 -6.79 -13.97 -0.68
N MET A 111 -6.03 -13.32 -1.56
CA MET A 111 -5.98 -11.85 -1.63
C MET A 111 -7.31 -11.24 -2.08
N LEU A 112 -8.03 -11.89 -3.00
CA LEU A 112 -9.39 -11.45 -3.35
C LEU A 112 -10.35 -11.53 -2.16
N ALA A 113 -10.26 -12.60 -1.35
CA ALA A 113 -11.06 -12.71 -0.15
C ALA A 113 -10.69 -11.64 0.89
N GLU A 114 -9.40 -11.38 1.10
CA GLU A 114 -8.91 -10.34 2.03
C GLU A 114 -9.36 -8.94 1.59
N ARG A 115 -9.23 -8.61 0.29
CA ARG A 115 -9.72 -7.33 -0.26
C ARG A 115 -11.22 -7.18 -0.08
N GLN A 116 -12.00 -8.20 -0.40
CA GLN A 116 -13.45 -8.16 -0.22
C GLN A 116 -13.83 -7.90 1.25
N THR A 117 -13.17 -8.57 2.19
CA THR A 117 -13.42 -8.32 3.62
C THR A 117 -13.00 -6.94 4.10
N HIS A 118 -11.99 -6.32 3.46
CA HIS A 118 -11.56 -4.96 3.80
C HIS A 118 -12.58 -3.93 3.30
N LEU A 119 -13.06 -4.08 2.06
CA LEU A 119 -14.12 -3.24 1.50
C LEU A 119 -15.41 -3.32 2.34
N GLU A 120 -15.84 -4.53 2.71
CA GLU A 120 -17.03 -4.72 3.57
C GLU A 120 -16.88 -4.07 4.96
N GLN A 121 -15.67 -4.03 5.51
CA GLN A 121 -15.39 -3.35 6.78
C GLN A 121 -15.36 -1.83 6.62
N GLN A 122 -14.85 -1.34 5.49
CA GLN A 122 -14.84 0.08 5.19
C GLN A 122 -16.26 0.62 5.00
N GLU A 123 -17.10 -0.06 4.22
CA GLU A 123 -18.52 0.30 4.03
C GLU A 123 -19.27 0.35 5.38
N GLN A 124 -19.05 -0.62 6.27
CA GLN A 124 -19.67 -0.62 7.61
C GLN A 124 -19.22 0.56 8.47
N GLN A 125 -17.94 0.96 8.39
CA GLN A 125 -17.43 2.12 9.13
C GLN A 125 -17.95 3.45 8.56
N GLU A 126 -18.11 3.53 7.24
CA GLU A 126 -18.70 4.69 6.57
C GLU A 126 -20.19 4.84 6.92
N ASP A 127 -20.95 3.74 6.93
CA ASP A 127 -22.36 3.73 7.35
C ASP A 127 -22.51 4.11 8.84
N GLU A 128 -21.68 3.56 9.73
CA GLU A 128 -21.67 3.92 11.16
C GLU A 128 -21.32 5.40 11.37
N GLY A 129 -20.29 5.90 10.68
CA GLY A 129 -19.88 7.31 10.76
C GLY A 129 -20.81 8.29 10.05
N GLN A 130 -21.68 7.83 9.15
CA GLN A 130 -22.78 8.65 8.58
C GLN A 130 -23.94 8.73 9.58
N GLN A 131 -24.33 7.62 10.20
CA GLN A 131 -25.38 7.60 11.21
C GLN A 131 -25.01 8.48 12.43
N GLU A 132 -23.76 8.40 12.92
CA GLU A 132 -23.32 9.24 14.04
C GLU A 132 -23.36 10.74 13.70
N ARG A 133 -23.08 11.12 12.45
CA ARG A 133 -23.18 12.52 11.99
C ARG A 133 -24.63 12.99 11.85
N GLU A 134 -25.51 12.15 11.29
CA GLU A 134 -26.94 12.45 11.20
C GLU A 134 -27.60 12.57 12.59
N ASP A 135 -27.16 11.77 13.56
CA ASP A 135 -27.63 11.83 14.95
C ASP A 135 -27.11 13.08 15.69
N GLU A 136 -25.89 13.55 15.38
CA GLU A 136 -25.30 14.78 15.94
C GLU A 136 -25.95 16.03 15.33
N GLU A 137 -26.15 16.08 14.01
CA GLU A 137 -26.88 17.18 13.32
C GLU A 137 -28.33 17.29 13.83
N GLN A 138 -29.03 16.17 14.04
CA GLN A 138 -30.38 16.19 14.62
C GLN A 138 -30.41 16.70 16.07
N ALA A 139 -29.38 16.41 16.87
CA ALA A 139 -29.29 16.92 18.23
C ALA A 139 -29.01 18.43 18.26
N GLU A 140 -28.18 18.94 17.35
CA GLU A 140 -27.94 20.37 17.19
C GLU A 140 -29.19 21.11 16.70
N GLU A 141 -29.96 20.55 15.75
CA GLU A 141 -31.24 21.12 15.32
C GLU A 141 -32.29 21.13 16.45
N GLU A 142 -32.34 20.08 17.28
CA GLU A 142 -33.25 20.04 18.45
C GLU A 142 -32.86 21.07 19.52
N ASP A 143 -31.57 21.29 19.78
CA ASP A 143 -31.09 22.30 20.73
C ASP A 143 -31.36 23.74 20.20
N GLU A 144 -31.20 24.00 18.89
CA GLU A 144 -31.53 25.31 18.29
C GLU A 144 -33.04 25.61 18.32
N GLU A 145 -33.92 24.62 18.10
CA GLU A 145 -35.37 24.81 18.21
C GLU A 145 -35.81 25.05 19.67
N GLU A 146 -35.13 24.46 20.67
CA GLU A 146 -35.41 24.75 22.09
C GLU A 146 -34.98 26.18 22.48
N ASP A 147 -33.84 26.66 21.98
CA ASP A 147 -33.38 28.05 22.23
C ASP A 147 -34.31 29.09 21.55
N GLU A 148 -34.82 28.84 20.34
CA GLU A 148 -35.79 29.73 19.68
C GLU A 148 -37.16 29.80 20.41
N GLU A 149 -37.64 28.69 20.97
CA GLU A 149 -38.89 28.71 21.77
C GLU A 149 -38.71 29.37 23.15
N GLU A 150 -37.51 29.33 23.75
CA GLU A 150 -37.20 30.10 24.97
C GLU A 150 -37.15 31.62 24.68
N ASP A 151 -36.58 32.05 23.54
CA ASP A 151 -36.55 33.46 23.13
C ASP A 151 -37.96 34.01 22.80
N GLU A 152 -38.85 33.21 22.19
CA GLU A 152 -40.25 33.63 21.94
C GLU A 152 -41.08 33.74 23.24
N GLU A 153 -40.80 32.93 24.27
CA GLU A 153 -41.45 33.07 25.58
C GLU A 153 -40.88 34.24 26.41
N GLU A 154 -39.61 34.63 26.22
CA GLU A 154 -39.05 35.85 26.81
C GLU A 154 -39.61 37.14 26.15
N ASP A 155 -39.83 37.15 24.83
CA ASP A 155 -40.49 38.27 24.13
C ASP A 155 -41.98 38.45 24.51
N GLU A 156 -42.70 37.39 24.88
CA GLU A 156 -44.07 37.49 25.43
C GLU A 156 -44.08 38.00 26.90
N GLU A 157 -42.99 37.86 27.66
CA GLU A 157 -42.86 38.40 29.02
C GLU A 157 -42.29 39.84 29.03
N GLU A 158 -41.53 40.28 28.02
CA GLU A 158 -41.05 41.67 27.90
C GLU A 158 -42.13 42.68 27.47
N ASP A 159 -43.25 42.24 26.87
CA ASP A 159 -44.42 43.11 26.59
C ASP A 159 -45.18 43.54 27.89
N GLU A 160 -44.82 42.99 29.06
CA GLU A 160 -45.37 43.41 30.37
C GLU A 160 -44.43 44.35 31.19
N GLU A 161 -43.18 44.61 30.77
CA GLU A 161 -42.20 45.38 31.55
C GLU A 161 -41.49 46.49 30.70
N GLU A 162 -42.17 47.16 29.75
CA GLU A 162 -41.72 48.49 29.30
C GLU A 162 -42.01 49.56 30.37
N ASP A 163 -41.17 49.63 31.41
CA ASP A 163 -41.01 50.85 32.20
C ASP A 163 -39.67 50.83 32.99
N GLU A 164 -38.85 51.85 32.72
CA GLU A 164 -37.79 52.43 33.57
C GLU A 164 -36.29 52.22 33.20
N GLU A 165 -35.81 53.20 32.41
CA GLU A 165 -34.58 54.03 32.60
C GLU A 165 -33.22 53.41 32.23
N GLU A 166 -32.55 53.89 31.16
CA GLU A 166 -31.71 55.10 31.08
C GLU A 166 -30.49 55.13 32.03
N ASP A 167 -29.31 55.29 31.40
CA ASP A 167 -28.18 56.13 31.82
C ASP A 167 -27.28 55.71 33.01
N GLU A 168 -25.99 55.43 32.72
CA GLU A 168 -24.92 56.46 32.72
C GLU A 168 -23.49 55.84 32.75
N GLU A 169 -22.60 56.56 32.08
CA GLU A 169 -21.21 56.29 31.70
C GLU A 169 -20.16 56.22 32.84
N LYS A 170 -18.94 55.74 32.49
CA LYS A 170 -17.61 56.32 32.83
C LYS A 170 -16.46 55.51 32.23
N ASP A 171 -15.68 56.07 31.30
CA ASP A 171 -14.48 56.93 31.49
C ASP A 171 -13.25 56.17 32.05
N GLU A 172 -12.19 56.01 31.26
CA GLU A 172 -10.99 56.86 31.29
C GLU A 172 -9.85 56.32 30.38
N GLU A 173 -9.14 57.28 29.80
CA GLU A 173 -8.18 57.27 28.70
C GLU A 173 -6.79 56.67 29.03
N GLN A 174 -6.06 56.22 27.99
CA GLN A 174 -4.62 56.48 27.87
C GLN A 174 -4.10 56.28 26.42
N ASP A 175 -3.75 57.41 25.81
CA ASP A 175 -2.92 57.58 24.61
C ASP A 175 -1.46 57.20 24.89
N GLU A 176 -0.78 56.49 23.98
CA GLU A 176 0.58 56.83 23.51
C GLU A 176 0.72 56.37 22.05
N GLU A 177 0.98 57.34 21.17
CA GLU A 177 1.27 57.17 19.74
C GLU A 177 2.72 56.67 19.52
N GLU A 178 2.95 55.90 18.45
CA GLU A 178 4.17 56.04 17.64
C GLU A 178 3.94 55.44 16.23
N ASP A 179 4.16 56.30 15.23
CA ASP A 179 4.17 56.08 13.79
C ASP A 179 5.23 55.05 13.36
N GLU A 180 4.99 54.31 12.26
CA GLU A 180 5.76 54.45 11.00
C GLU A 180 5.41 53.34 9.97
N GLU A 181 4.99 53.83 8.80
CA GLU A 181 5.24 53.32 7.43
C GLU A 181 4.23 52.34 6.79
N GLU A 182 3.44 52.90 5.87
CA GLU A 182 2.80 52.25 4.72
C GLU A 182 3.89 51.81 3.72
N ASP A 183 3.76 50.63 3.11
CA ASP A 183 3.76 50.49 1.64
C ASP A 183 3.70 49.01 1.17
N GLU A 184 2.66 48.78 0.37
CA GLU A 184 2.60 48.00 -0.88
C GLU A 184 2.80 46.47 -0.86
N GLU A 185 1.64 45.79 -0.96
CA GLU A 185 1.24 44.75 -1.94
C GLU A 185 2.28 43.72 -2.42
N GLU A 186 1.96 42.43 -2.27
CA GLU A 186 1.48 41.59 -3.37
C GLU A 186 1.06 40.22 -2.82
N ASP A 187 -0.22 39.91 -3.01
CA ASP A 187 -0.82 38.60 -2.83
C ASP A 187 -0.24 37.63 -3.87
N GLU A 188 0.54 36.65 -3.41
CA GLU A 188 0.75 35.40 -4.14
C GLU A 188 0.45 34.26 -3.15
N GLU A 189 -0.84 33.98 -2.96
CA GLU A 189 -1.25 32.64 -2.55
C GLU A 189 -0.90 31.72 -3.73
N GLU A 190 0.26 31.08 -3.65
CA GLU A 190 0.53 29.88 -4.43
C GLU A 190 -0.39 28.79 -3.86
N ASP A 191 -1.64 28.79 -4.32
CA ASP A 191 -2.46 27.60 -4.45
C ASP A 191 -1.69 26.63 -5.36
N GLU A 192 -0.72 25.92 -4.78
CA GLU A 192 -0.40 24.58 -5.26
C GLU A 192 -1.61 23.71 -4.90
N GLU A 193 -2.69 23.87 -5.67
CA GLU A 193 -3.52 22.71 -6.01
C GLU A 193 -2.56 21.77 -6.75
N GLU A 194 -1.82 20.97 -5.96
CA GLU A 194 -1.47 19.64 -6.42
C GLU A 194 -2.82 19.01 -6.76
N ASP A 195 -3.21 19.16 -8.03
CA ASP A 195 -3.97 18.18 -8.76
C ASP A 195 -3.21 16.86 -8.54
N GLU A 196 -3.44 16.24 -7.38
CA GLU A 196 -3.64 14.81 -7.31
C GLU A 196 -4.82 14.58 -8.25
N GLU A 197 -4.54 14.59 -9.56
CA GLU A 197 -5.18 13.64 -10.44
C GLU A 197 -4.85 12.29 -9.80
N GLU A 198 -5.72 11.91 -8.87
CA GLU A 198 -6.12 10.55 -8.63
C GLU A 198 -6.40 10.00 -10.02
N ASP A 199 -5.33 9.53 -10.67
CA ASP A 199 -5.39 8.57 -11.74
C ASP A 199 -6.08 7.37 -11.12
N GLU A 200 -7.42 7.43 -11.10
CA GLU A 200 -8.34 6.31 -11.14
C GLU A 200 -8.10 5.50 -12.44
N GLU A 201 -6.84 5.17 -12.75
CA GLU A 201 -6.50 3.99 -13.51
C GLU A 201 -6.23 2.85 -12.52
N GLU A 202 -7.29 2.45 -11.81
CA GLU A 202 -7.39 1.09 -11.28
C GLU A 202 -7.23 0.10 -12.46
N GLY A 203 -6.01 -0.38 -12.69
CA GLY A 203 -5.74 -1.61 -13.44
C GLY A 203 -5.11 -1.50 -14.84
N GLY A 204 -4.57 -0.35 -15.26
CA GLY A 204 -4.01 -0.20 -16.62
C GLY A 204 -2.57 -0.69 -16.78
N VAL A 205 -1.65 -0.12 -16.00
CA VAL A 205 -0.19 -0.26 -16.24
C VAL A 205 0.44 -1.43 -15.48
N TYR A 206 -0.05 -1.72 -14.27
CA TYR A 206 0.58 -2.71 -13.39
C TYR A 206 0.12 -4.16 -13.65
N ASP A 207 -1.00 -4.34 -14.33
CA ASP A 207 -1.57 -5.67 -14.61
C ASP A 207 -0.78 -6.47 -15.67
N GLY A 208 0.02 -5.76 -16.48
CA GLY A 208 0.95 -6.38 -17.42
C GLY A 208 2.11 -7.13 -16.77
N PHE A 209 2.44 -6.85 -15.50
CA PHE A 209 3.56 -7.47 -14.80
C PHE A 209 3.27 -8.91 -14.36
N TYR A 210 2.02 -9.28 -14.08
CA TYR A 210 1.67 -10.65 -13.68
C TYR A 210 1.92 -11.65 -14.81
N LEU A 211 1.44 -11.33 -16.01
CA LEU A 211 1.69 -12.14 -17.20
C LEU A 211 3.18 -12.16 -17.55
N ALA A 212 3.90 -11.05 -17.32
CA ALA A 212 5.33 -11.00 -17.54
C ALA A 212 6.10 -11.92 -16.59
N ALA A 213 5.78 -11.88 -15.30
CA ALA A 213 6.36 -12.76 -14.30
C ALA A 213 6.06 -14.24 -14.57
N ALA A 214 4.82 -14.57 -14.99
CA ALA A 214 4.44 -15.92 -15.38
C ALA A 214 5.23 -16.38 -16.62
N ALA A 215 5.34 -15.54 -17.66
CA ALA A 215 6.14 -15.83 -18.85
C ALA A 215 7.64 -15.99 -18.55
N GLY A 216 8.14 -15.22 -17.59
CA GLY A 216 9.48 -15.26 -17.00
C GLY A 216 9.72 -16.40 -16.01
N SER A 217 8.70 -17.20 -15.70
CA SER A 217 8.79 -18.16 -14.59
C SER A 217 9.73 -19.32 -14.89
N LEU A 218 10.54 -19.69 -13.88
CA LEU A 218 11.47 -20.81 -13.95
C LEU A 218 10.81 -22.17 -13.72
N THR A 219 9.53 -22.20 -13.34
CA THR A 219 8.80 -23.45 -13.14
C THR A 219 8.30 -24.01 -14.49
N PRO A 220 8.15 -25.35 -14.62
CA PRO A 220 7.78 -25.97 -15.89
C PRO A 220 6.34 -25.67 -16.33
N ASP A 221 5.47 -25.23 -15.41
CA ASP A 221 4.06 -24.91 -15.62
C ASP A 221 3.80 -23.44 -16.02
N TRP A 222 4.85 -22.70 -16.39
CA TRP A 222 4.75 -21.29 -16.80
C TRP A 222 3.68 -21.02 -17.87
N GLN A 223 3.47 -21.93 -18.84
CA GLN A 223 2.42 -21.79 -19.86
C GLN A 223 1.03 -21.81 -19.23
N ALA A 224 0.81 -22.73 -18.30
CA ALA A 224 -0.47 -22.88 -17.62
C ALA A 224 -0.78 -21.67 -16.73
N LYS A 225 0.25 -21.03 -16.15
CA LYS A 225 0.11 -19.75 -15.44
C LYS A 225 -0.30 -18.62 -16.37
N VAL A 226 0.37 -18.51 -17.52
CA VAL A 226 0.02 -17.49 -18.53
C VAL A 226 -1.41 -17.69 -19.01
N GLU A 227 -1.79 -18.92 -19.36
CA GLU A 227 -3.17 -19.23 -19.81
C GLU A 227 -4.21 -18.95 -18.74
N TRP A 228 -3.91 -19.27 -17.48
CA TRP A 228 -4.81 -19.00 -16.37
C TRP A 228 -4.98 -17.49 -16.13
N LEU A 229 -3.89 -16.71 -16.09
CA LEU A 229 -3.94 -15.25 -15.96
C LEU A 229 -4.65 -14.59 -17.15
N GLU A 230 -4.41 -15.06 -18.37
CA GLU A 230 -5.18 -14.60 -19.55
C GLU A 230 -6.68 -14.91 -19.39
N GLY A 231 -7.04 -16.05 -18.80
CA GLY A 231 -8.42 -16.42 -18.52
C GLY A 231 -9.10 -15.53 -17.48
N LEU A 232 -8.32 -14.87 -16.62
CA LEU A 232 -8.80 -13.86 -15.67
C LEU A 232 -8.94 -12.46 -16.31
N GLY A 233 -8.46 -12.27 -17.54
CA GLY A 233 -8.56 -11.00 -18.26
C GLY A 233 -7.32 -10.11 -18.17
N TYR A 234 -6.22 -10.56 -17.54
CA TYR A 234 -5.00 -9.77 -17.47
C TYR A 234 -4.45 -9.41 -18.87
N PRO A 235 -4.02 -8.17 -19.09
CA PRO A 235 -3.66 -7.65 -20.41
C PRO A 235 -2.30 -8.19 -20.87
N ARG A 236 -2.24 -8.60 -22.14
CA ARG A 236 -0.98 -9.00 -22.77
C ARG A 236 -0.05 -7.79 -22.84
N SER A 237 1.18 -7.97 -22.37
CA SER A 237 2.17 -6.90 -22.30
C SER A 237 3.49 -7.28 -22.97
N VAL A 238 4.21 -6.26 -23.46
CA VAL A 238 5.57 -6.40 -24.01
C VAL A 238 6.56 -6.90 -22.96
N TYR A 239 6.29 -6.61 -21.67
CA TYR A 239 7.10 -7.08 -20.56
C TYR A 239 7.17 -8.62 -20.48
N ALA A 240 6.14 -9.34 -20.95
CA ALA A 240 6.17 -10.80 -21.00
C ALA A 240 7.19 -11.34 -22.01
N SER A 241 7.34 -10.67 -23.14
CA SER A 241 8.38 -10.98 -24.11
C SER A 241 9.77 -10.68 -23.54
N ILE A 242 9.94 -9.55 -22.85
CA ILE A 242 11.21 -9.17 -22.21
C ILE A 242 11.62 -10.18 -21.13
N GLU A 243 10.73 -10.53 -20.19
CA GLU A 243 11.04 -11.48 -19.12
C GLU A 243 11.32 -12.89 -19.68
N ALA A 244 10.59 -13.33 -20.71
CA ALA A 244 10.87 -14.59 -21.39
C ALA A 244 12.27 -14.62 -22.03
N ALA A 245 12.74 -13.49 -22.56
CA ALA A 245 14.09 -13.37 -23.12
C ALA A 245 15.18 -13.47 -22.02
N HIS A 246 14.93 -12.93 -20.82
CA HIS A 246 15.87 -12.92 -19.71
C HIS A 246 16.14 -14.28 -19.05
N ILE A 247 15.27 -15.29 -19.23
CA ILE A 247 15.47 -16.63 -18.67
C ILE A 247 16.75 -17.31 -19.22
N GLY A 248 17.24 -16.85 -20.38
CA GLY A 248 18.44 -17.39 -21.00
C GLY A 248 18.28 -18.81 -21.57
N PRO A 249 19.39 -19.46 -22.00
CA PRO A 249 19.33 -20.69 -22.78
C PRO A 249 18.75 -21.89 -22.01
N ALA A 250 19.00 -21.94 -20.69
CA ALA A 250 18.60 -23.07 -19.85
C ALA A 250 17.08 -23.20 -19.67
N GLY A 251 16.33 -22.10 -19.78
CA GLY A 251 14.87 -22.12 -19.68
C GLY A 251 14.13 -21.87 -21.00
N ASN A 252 14.80 -22.14 -22.13
CA ASN A 252 14.20 -22.14 -23.47
C ASN A 252 13.58 -20.79 -23.89
N ALA A 253 14.32 -19.69 -23.71
CA ALA A 253 13.87 -18.34 -24.08
C ALA A 253 13.27 -18.25 -25.50
N VAL A 254 13.93 -18.86 -26.50
CA VAL A 254 13.44 -18.85 -27.90
C VAL A 254 12.08 -19.53 -28.03
N GLY A 255 11.89 -20.71 -27.43
CA GLY A 255 10.61 -21.42 -27.48
C GLY A 255 9.50 -20.67 -26.77
N ARG A 256 9.83 -19.95 -25.68
CA ARG A 256 8.88 -19.08 -24.96
C ARG A 256 8.44 -17.90 -25.81
N LEU A 257 9.39 -17.19 -26.41
CA LEU A 257 9.10 -16.06 -27.30
C LEU A 257 8.24 -16.49 -28.50
N GLN A 258 8.54 -17.63 -29.12
CA GLN A 258 7.74 -18.18 -30.22
C GLN A 258 6.30 -18.49 -29.79
N TRP A 259 6.13 -19.08 -28.60
CA TRP A 259 4.82 -19.40 -28.06
C TRP A 259 4.02 -18.13 -27.73
N LEU A 260 4.63 -17.14 -27.09
CA LEU A 260 4.02 -15.84 -26.78
C LEU A 260 3.63 -15.09 -28.07
N HIS A 261 4.53 -15.04 -29.06
CA HIS A 261 4.24 -14.43 -30.36
C HIS A 261 3.04 -15.10 -31.04
N GLY A 262 2.96 -16.44 -31.00
CA GLY A 262 1.83 -17.20 -31.53
C GLY A 262 0.49 -16.87 -30.87
N ARG A 263 0.50 -16.29 -29.66
CA ARG A 263 -0.70 -15.83 -28.92
C ARG A 263 -0.98 -14.34 -29.06
N GLY A 264 -0.18 -13.63 -29.86
CA GLY A 264 -0.37 -12.19 -30.12
C GLY A 264 0.23 -11.28 -29.05
N TYR A 265 1.22 -11.75 -28.27
CA TYR A 265 1.97 -10.85 -27.40
C TYR A 265 2.81 -9.88 -28.24
N PRO A 266 2.84 -8.58 -27.88
CA PRO A 266 3.65 -7.59 -28.57
C PRO A 266 5.14 -7.91 -28.38
N MET A 267 5.92 -7.70 -29.44
CA MET A 267 7.37 -7.85 -29.45
C MET A 267 7.98 -6.47 -29.72
N ASP A 268 8.84 -6.03 -28.82
CA ASP A 268 9.72 -4.87 -29.02
C ASP A 268 10.92 -5.29 -29.90
N GLU A 269 11.48 -4.35 -30.66
CA GLU A 269 12.78 -4.47 -31.35
C GLU A 269 13.92 -4.89 -30.40
N TYR A 270 13.82 -4.64 -29.09
CA TYR A 270 14.76 -5.12 -28.06
C TYR A 270 14.56 -6.59 -27.63
N ALA A 271 13.50 -7.26 -28.08
CA ALA A 271 13.20 -8.67 -27.74
C ALA A 271 13.65 -9.70 -28.81
N ALA A 272 14.30 -9.25 -29.90
CA ALA A 272 14.72 -10.06 -31.05
C ALA A 272 16.17 -10.58 -30.97
#